data_AF-A0A172EUB6-F1
#
_entry.id   AF-A0A172EUB6-F1
#
_cell.length_a   1.000
_cell.length_b   1.000
_cell.length_c   1.000
_cell.angle_alpha   90.00
_cell.angle_beta   90.00
_cell.angle_gamma   90.00
#
_symmetry.space_group_name_H-M   'P 1'
#
loop_
_entity.id
_entity.type
_entity.pdbx_description
1 polymer ?
#
loop_
_entity_poly.entity_id
_entity_poly.type
_entity_poly.pdbx_seq_one_letter_code
_entity_poly.pdbx_strand_id
1 'polypeptide(L)'
;LFTSGISITWAHHSLMENNSKPAFQELLFKVLLKAYFTALQAYEYFESPFTIADYIYGSTFFMVTEFHGLHMIIGTTFLLLCLLRNWFNHFPPI
;
A
#
# COMPACT_ATOMS: atom_id res chain seq x y z
N LEU A 1 8.10 -3.22 2.07
CA LEU A 1 8.47 -1.82 1.72
C LEU A 1 9.70 -1.75 0.81
N PHE A 2 10.80 -2.46 1.09
CA PHE A 2 11.98 -2.45 0.21
C PHE A 2 11.80 -3.29 -1.09
N THR A 3 11.35 -4.54 -0.96
CA THR A 3 11.01 -5.39 -2.13
C THR A 3 9.75 -4.93 -2.87
N SER A 4 8.97 -4.02 -2.29
CA SER A 4 7.75 -3.52 -2.94
C SER A 4 8.03 -2.48 -4.03
N GLY A 5 9.18 -1.80 -4.03
CA GLY A 5 9.55 -0.92 -5.13
C GLY A 5 9.72 -1.69 -6.45
N ILE A 6 10.33 -2.87 -6.38
CA ILE A 6 10.69 -3.70 -7.55
C ILE A 6 9.44 -4.11 -8.35
N SER A 7 8.41 -4.63 -7.70
CA SER A 7 7.13 -4.97 -8.35
C SER A 7 6.43 -3.76 -9.01
N ILE A 8 6.50 -2.56 -8.41
CA ILE A 8 5.89 -1.37 -9.00
C ILE A 8 6.69 -0.93 -10.24
N THR A 9 8.01 -0.97 -10.16
CA THR A 9 8.88 -0.72 -11.32
C THR A 9 8.65 -1.75 -12.43
N TRP A 10 8.42 -3.01 -12.07
CA TRP A 10 8.13 -4.07 -13.04
C TRP A 10 6.73 -3.92 -13.65
N ALA A 11 5.73 -3.50 -12.87
CA ALA A 11 4.42 -3.15 -13.39
C ALA A 11 4.50 -1.97 -14.37
N HIS A 12 5.33 -0.95 -14.04
CA HIS A 12 5.57 0.18 -14.93
C HIS A 12 6.26 -0.26 -16.23
N HIS A 13 7.32 -1.07 -16.15
CA HIS A 13 7.99 -1.62 -17.33
C HIS A 13 7.04 -2.46 -18.19
N SER A 14 6.21 -3.29 -17.56
CA SER A 14 5.21 -4.11 -18.25
C SER A 14 4.17 -3.27 -19.00
N LEU A 15 3.77 -2.12 -18.44
CA LEU A 15 2.88 -1.17 -19.12
C LEU A 15 3.57 -0.52 -20.32
N MET A 16 4.86 -0.18 -20.22
CA MET A 16 5.63 0.36 -21.36
C MET A 16 5.80 -0.67 -22.48
N GLU A 17 5.94 -1.95 -22.15
CA GLU A 17 5.98 -3.05 -23.12
C GLU A 17 4.58 -3.47 -23.63
N ASN A 18 3.54 -2.70 -23.29
CA ASN A 18 2.15 -2.95 -23.68
C ASN A 18 1.61 -4.31 -23.20
N ASN A 19 2.17 -4.85 -22.12
CA ASN A 19 1.79 -6.12 -21.52
C ASN A 19 0.99 -5.90 -20.23
N SER A 20 -0.32 -5.73 -20.37
CA SER A 20 -1.22 -5.39 -19.26
C SER A 20 -1.42 -6.53 -18.25
N LYS A 21 -1.14 -7.79 -18.62
CA LYS A 21 -1.31 -8.97 -17.74
C LYS A 21 -0.34 -8.99 -16.55
N PRO A 22 1.00 -8.93 -16.75
CA PRO A 22 1.95 -8.85 -15.63
C PRO A 22 1.79 -7.54 -14.85
N ALA A 23 1.49 -6.42 -15.52
CA ALA A 23 1.17 -5.17 -14.83
C ALA A 23 -0.02 -5.32 -13.87
N PHE A 24 -1.08 -6.03 -14.29
CA PHE A 24 -2.23 -6.31 -13.44
C PHE A 24 -1.86 -7.19 -12.25
N GLN A 25 -1.11 -8.28 -12.47
CA GLN A 25 -0.71 -9.20 -11.41
C GLN A 25 0.17 -8.51 -10.34
N GLU A 26 1.15 -7.72 -10.77
CA GLU A 26 2.04 -6.99 -9.85
C GLU A 26 1.30 -5.91 -9.06
N LEU A 27 0.41 -5.15 -9.70
CA LEU A 27 -0.42 -4.15 -9.02
C LEU A 27 -1.41 -4.82 -8.05
N LEU A 28 -2.03 -5.94 -8.42
CA LEU A 28 -2.94 -6.67 -7.55
C LEU A 28 -2.22 -7.21 -6.32
N PHE A 29 -1.07 -7.85 -6.51
CA PHE A 29 -0.24 -8.35 -5.42
C PHE A 29 0.15 -7.22 -4.45
N LYS A 30 0.42 -6.02 -4.98
CA LYS A 30 0.73 -4.86 -4.15
C LYS A 30 -0.43 -4.35 -3.31
N VAL A 31 -1.62 -4.26 -3.90
CA VAL A 31 -2.81 -3.85 -3.16
C VAL A 31 -3.10 -4.83 -2.02
N LEU A 32 -3.01 -6.14 -2.29
CA LEU A 32 -3.22 -7.17 -1.26
C LEU A 32 -2.18 -7.08 -0.13
N LEU A 33 -0.89 -6.93 -0.46
CA LEU A 33 0.15 -6.85 0.55
C LEU A 33 0.02 -5.60 1.43
N LYS A 34 -0.35 -4.44 0.85
CA LYS A 34 -0.58 -3.22 1.63
C LYS A 34 -1.85 -3.31 2.49
N ALA A 35 -2.92 -3.93 1.98
CA ALA A 35 -4.13 -4.18 2.76
C ALA A 35 -3.84 -5.10 3.96
N TYR A 36 -3.06 -6.17 3.74
CA TYR A 36 -2.62 -7.06 4.80
C TYR A 36 -1.78 -6.35 5.86
N PHE A 37 -0.83 -5.51 5.46
CA PHE A 37 -0.05 -4.69 6.40
C PHE A 37 -0.94 -3.76 7.24
N THR A 38 -1.95 -3.15 6.63
CA THR A 38 -2.91 -2.28 7.34
C THR A 38 -3.74 -3.07 8.36
N ALA A 39 -4.14 -4.30 8.03
CA ALA A 39 -4.84 -5.19 8.96
C ALA A 39 -3.96 -5.59 10.16
N LEU A 40 -2.67 -5.88 9.92
CA LEU A 40 -1.72 -6.15 11.00
C LEU A 40 -1.48 -4.92 11.88
N GLN A 41 -1.39 -3.71 11.30
CA GLN A 41 -1.26 -2.47 12.06
C GLN A 41 -2.48 -2.23 12.96
N ALA A 42 -3.69 -2.52 12.46
CA ALA A 42 -4.91 -2.43 13.26
C ALA A 42 -4.89 -3.45 14.40
N TYR A 43 -4.45 -4.69 14.15
CA TYR A 43 -4.30 -5.72 15.19
C TYR A 43 -3.30 -5.30 16.29
N GLU A 44 -2.16 -4.72 15.90
CA GLU A 44 -1.19 -4.17 16.86
C GLU A 44 -1.81 -3.09 17.77
N TYR A 45 -2.68 -2.24 17.22
CA TYR A 45 -3.38 -1.22 18.02
C TYR A 45 -4.43 -1.80 18.96
N PHE A 46 -5.10 -2.89 18.59
CA PHE A 46 -6.07 -3.56 19.48
C PHE A 46 -5.40 -4.29 20.63
N GLU A 47 -4.24 -4.91 20.40
CA GLU A 47 -3.50 -5.68 21.42
C GLU A 47 -2.49 -4.85 22.22
N SER A 48 -2.29 -3.57 21.87
CA SER A 48 -1.35 -2.70 22.58
C SER A 48 -1.75 -2.54 24.06
N PRO A 49 -0.84 -2.78 25.02
CA PRO A 49 -1.13 -2.64 26.45
C PRO A 49 -1.11 -1.17 26.91
N PHE A 50 -0.83 -0.23 26.00
CA PHE A 50 -0.80 1.21 26.24
C PHE A 50 -1.66 1.93 25.20
N THR A 51 -2.13 3.11 25.58
CA THR A 51 -3.00 4.00 24.82
C THR A 51 -2.25 5.27 24.42
N ILE A 52 -2.87 6.08 23.55
CA ILE A 52 -2.32 7.38 23.15
C ILE A 52 -2.18 8.36 24.33
N ALA A 53 -2.94 8.17 25.40
CA ALA A 53 -2.89 9.00 26.60
C ALA A 53 -1.74 8.63 27.55
N ASP A 54 -1.02 7.53 27.30
CA ASP A 54 0.04 7.06 28.18
C ASP A 54 1.36 7.78 27.94
N TYR A 55 1.62 8.79 28.78
CA TYR A 55 2.89 9.50 28.90
C TYR A 55 3.53 9.84 27.53
N ILE A 56 4.85 10.03 27.51
CA ILE A 56 5.58 10.41 26.29
C ILE A 56 5.68 9.22 25.32
N TYR A 57 5.76 7.99 25.82
CA TYR A 57 5.95 6.81 24.97
C TYR A 57 4.71 6.49 24.13
N GLY A 58 3.53 6.37 24.75
CA GLY A 58 2.28 6.04 24.05
C GLY A 58 1.93 7.14 23.03
N SER A 59 1.97 8.40 23.46
CA SER A 59 1.69 9.52 22.56
C SER A 59 2.63 9.59 21.35
N THR A 60 3.95 9.39 21.53
CA THR A 60 4.89 9.39 20.40
C THR A 60 4.76 8.16 19.50
N PHE A 61 4.52 6.99 20.08
CA PHE A 61 4.31 5.75 19.31
C PHE A 61 3.10 5.86 18.39
N PHE A 62 1.93 6.21 18.94
CA PHE A 62 0.69 6.31 18.17
C PHE A 62 0.78 7.43 17.14
N MET A 63 1.34 8.61 17.48
CA MET A 63 1.42 9.72 16.52
C MET A 63 2.25 9.36 15.27
N VAL A 64 3.42 8.72 15.43
CA VAL A 64 4.29 8.36 14.31
C VAL A 64 3.71 7.21 13.50
N THR A 65 3.21 6.17 14.17
CA THR A 65 2.66 4.98 13.50
C THR A 65 1.33 5.30 12.79
N GLU A 66 0.46 6.13 13.37
CA GLU A 66 -0.81 6.51 12.75
C GLU A 66 -0.57 7.38 11.51
N PHE A 67 0.36 8.33 11.56
CA PHE A 67 0.70 9.13 10.39
C PHE A 67 1.27 8.26 9.25
N HIS A 68 2.12 7.29 9.59
CA HIS A 68 2.59 6.29 8.64
C HIS A 68 1.44 5.43 8.09
N GLY A 69 0.54 4.97 8.95
CA GLY A 69 -0.65 4.20 8.59
C GLY A 69 -1.56 4.95 7.62
N LEU A 70 -1.83 6.23 7.88
CA LEU A 70 -2.56 7.11 6.98
C LEU A 70 -1.90 7.22 5.61
N HIS A 71 -0.59 7.43 5.56
CA HIS A 71 0.15 7.46 4.29
C HIS A 71 0.02 6.14 3.52
N MET A 72 0.06 5.01 4.22
CA MET A 72 -0.09 3.68 3.63
C MET A 72 -1.51 3.44 3.08
N ILE A 73 -2.55 3.92 3.75
CA ILE A 73 -3.94 3.86 3.27
C ILE A 73 -4.11 4.67 1.98
N ILE A 74 -3.66 5.92 1.97
CA ILE A 74 -3.70 6.79 0.77
C ILE A 74 -2.91 6.16 -0.38
N GLY A 75 -1.74 5.60 -0.08
CA GLY A 75 -0.93 4.89 -1.07
C GLY A 75 -1.54 3.59 -1.57
N THR A 76 -2.48 2.98 -0.83
CA THR A 76 -3.20 1.77 -1.25
C THR A 76 -4.39 2.12 -2.13
N THR A 77 -5.13 3.17 -1.79
CA THR A 77 -6.22 3.69 -2.64
C THR A 77 -5.70 4.17 -3.98
N PHE A 78 -4.54 4.84 -4.01
CA PHE A 78 -3.89 5.24 -5.26
C PHE A 78 -3.55 4.03 -6.16
N LEU A 79 -2.94 2.99 -5.60
CA LEU A 79 -2.61 1.78 -6.36
C LEU A 79 -3.84 1.01 -6.81
N LEU A 80 -4.91 1.00 -6.00
CA LEU A 80 -6.20 0.42 -6.37
C LEU A 80 -6.81 1.14 -7.57
N LEU A 81 -6.78 2.47 -7.60
CA LEU A 81 -7.22 3.25 -8.77
C LEU A 81 -6.40 2.93 -10.01
N CYS A 82 -5.07 2.79 -9.88
CA CYS A 82 -4.22 2.37 -10.98
C CYS A 82 -4.55 0.95 -11.47
N LEU A 83 -4.82 0.01 -10.56
CA LEU A 83 -5.24 -1.36 -10.91
C LEU A 83 -6.56 -1.36 -11.69
N LEU A 84 -7.56 -0.63 -11.21
CA LEU A 84 -8.86 -0.49 -11.88
C LEU A 84 -8.68 0.15 -13.27
N ARG A 85 -7.85 1.18 -13.37
CA ARG A 85 -7.55 1.83 -14.65
C ARG A 85 -6.89 0.86 -15.65
N ASN A 86 -6.04 -0.05 -15.16
CA ASN A 86 -5.39 -1.07 -15.99
C ASN A 86 -6.39 -2.15 -16.44
N TRP A 87 -7.32 -2.54 -15.56
CA TRP A 87 -8.37 -3.49 -15.90
C TRP A 87 -9.28 -3.01 -17.04
N PHE A 88 -9.61 -1.72 -17.03
CA PHE A 88 -10.42 -1.09 -18.08
C PHE A 88 -9.60 -0.65 -19.31
N ASN A 89 -8.30 -0.98 -19.38
CA ASN A 89 -7.40 -0.59 -20.47
C ASN A 89 -7.36 0.93 -20.77
N HIS A 90 -7.55 1.76 -19.75
CA HIS A 90 -7.50 3.23 -19.90
C HIS A 90 -6.07 3.79 -19.95
N PHE A 91 -5.03 2.94 -19.82
CA PHE A 91 -3.65 3.38 -20.02
C PHE A 91 -3.36 3.39 -21.52
N PRO A 92 -3.06 4.55 -22.13
CA PRO A 92 -2.59 4.58 -23.50
C PRO A 92 -1.21 3.90 -23.59
N PRO A 93 -0.89 3.24 -24.72
CA PRO A 93 0.47 2.81 -24.98
C PRO A 93 1.38 4.05 -24.97
N ILE A 94 2.49 3.95 -24.23
CA ILE A 94 3.50 5.01 -24.10
C ILE A 94 4.51 4.88 -25.23
#